data_AF-A0A970ZXJ6-F1
#
_entry.id   AF-A0A970ZXJ6-F1
#
_cell.length_a   1.000
_cell.length_b   1.000
_cell.length_c   1.000
_cell.angle_alpha   90.00
_cell.angle_beta   90.00
_cell.angle_gamma   90.00
#
_symmetry.space_group_name_H-M   'P 1'
#
loop_
_entity.id
_entity.type
_entity.pdbx_description
1 polymer ?
#
loop_
_entity_poly.entity_id
_entity_poly.type
_entity_poly.pdbx_seq_one_letter_code
_entity_poly.pdbx_strand_id
1 'polypeptide(L)'
;MRRLFVMLALLLDALWPLSSISAQCPENPLSNPGFEGEWYAGSLAGTGVSSYIARDWLPWAVLGDPDQEEPGYNHEPEYKILQRSVLQDGWYRVYAGERAQAFFSMFSTHTAGFYQRVAVPEGAEIRFSIWVQIYTGQEDLSVDGRYPISDLVQPLSEPTRAVRGPGDYRVSVGIDPFGGTPAGFGEPIPLDIVWSDPVLDVETRGQDSAGQAIDEWVRLEV
;
A
#
# COMPACT_ATOMS: atom_id res chain seq x y z
N MET A 1 -9.15 -60.22 46.32
CA MET A 1 -10.03 -59.04 46.39
C MET A 1 -9.25 -57.77 46.07
N ARG A 2 -9.62 -57.13 44.95
CA ARG A 2 -9.66 -55.67 44.79
C ARG A 2 -8.34 -54.87 44.73
N ARG A 3 -7.36 -55.25 43.90
CA ARG A 3 -6.28 -54.33 43.46
C ARG A 3 -5.69 -54.73 42.10
N LEU A 4 -6.49 -54.83 41.05
CA LEU A 4 -5.92 -55.10 39.71
C LEU A 4 -6.85 -54.68 38.56
N PHE A 5 -7.48 -53.49 38.62
CA PHE A 5 -8.42 -53.09 37.55
C PHE A 5 -8.49 -51.57 37.27
N VAL A 6 -7.48 -50.78 37.65
CA VAL A 6 -7.54 -49.30 37.46
C VAL A 6 -6.46 -48.75 36.51
N MET A 7 -5.49 -49.55 36.05
CA MET A 7 -4.39 -49.04 35.22
C MET A 7 -4.53 -49.25 33.71
N LEU A 8 -5.65 -49.81 33.23
CA LEU A 8 -5.86 -50.11 31.80
C LEU A 8 -6.95 -49.25 31.14
N ALA A 9 -7.48 -48.24 31.82
CA ALA A 9 -8.51 -47.34 31.28
C ALA A 9 -7.99 -45.93 30.97
N LEU A 10 -6.71 -45.62 31.24
CA LEU A 10 -6.10 -44.31 31.02
C LEU A 10 -5.22 -44.22 29.76
N LEU A 11 -5.18 -45.27 28.95
CA LEU A 11 -4.32 -45.37 27.75
C LEU A 11 -5.10 -45.39 26.43
N LEU A 12 -6.43 -45.27 26.46
CA LEU A 12 -7.28 -45.36 25.26
C LEU A 12 -7.92 -44.04 24.80
N ASP A 13 -7.63 -42.90 25.46
CA ASP A 13 -8.15 -41.57 25.05
C ASP A 13 -7.13 -40.73 24.26
N ALA A 14 -5.96 -41.28 23.93
CA ALA A 14 -4.88 -40.55 23.23
C ALA A 14 -4.83 -40.81 21.72
N LEU A 15 -5.92 -41.26 21.11
CA LEU A 15 -6.03 -41.53 19.67
C LEU A 15 -7.25 -40.86 19.05
N TRP A 16 -7.47 -39.58 19.38
CA TRP A 16 -8.15 -38.71 18.43
C TRP A 16 -7.13 -38.33 17.35
N PRO A 17 -7.41 -38.57 16.06
CA PRO A 17 -6.69 -37.84 15.03
C PRO A 17 -7.00 -36.37 15.29
N LEU A 18 -5.99 -35.62 15.71
CA LEU A 18 -5.98 -34.19 15.52
C LEU A 18 -6.12 -34.00 14.01
N SER A 19 -7.35 -33.83 13.54
CA SER A 19 -7.58 -33.16 12.27
C SER A 19 -6.97 -31.79 12.45
N SER A 20 -5.70 -31.65 12.09
CA SER A 20 -5.12 -30.37 11.77
C SER A 20 -5.95 -29.84 10.61
N ILE A 21 -7.00 -29.10 10.95
CA ILE A 21 -7.52 -28.07 10.08
C ILE A 21 -6.37 -27.07 10.03
N SER A 22 -5.38 -27.35 9.18
CA SER A 22 -4.59 -26.26 8.64
C SER A 22 -5.64 -25.42 7.95
N ALA A 23 -5.83 -24.18 8.40
CA ALA A 23 -6.31 -23.18 7.48
C ALA A 23 -5.40 -23.32 6.26
N GLN A 24 -5.92 -23.83 5.15
CA GLN A 24 -5.27 -23.71 3.85
C GLN A 24 -5.45 -22.25 3.46
N CYS A 25 -4.76 -21.37 4.18
CA CYS A 25 -4.26 -20.16 3.55
C CYS A 25 -3.12 -20.68 2.68
N PRO A 26 -3.23 -20.61 1.34
CA PRO A 26 -2.06 -20.79 0.51
C PRO A 26 -0.95 -19.86 1.03
N GLU A 27 0.31 -20.29 0.92
CA GLU A 27 1.43 -19.37 1.15
C GLU A 27 1.19 -18.08 0.35
N ASN A 28 1.44 -16.92 0.98
CA ASN A 28 1.28 -15.64 0.31
C ASN A 28 2.15 -15.65 -0.97
N PRO A 29 1.54 -15.56 -2.17
CA PRO A 29 2.29 -15.73 -3.42
C PRO A 29 3.15 -14.52 -3.75
N LEU A 30 3.00 -13.41 -3.03
CA LEU A 30 3.81 -12.21 -3.20
C LEU A 30 5.24 -12.43 -2.70
N SER A 31 6.18 -12.01 -3.53
CA SER A 31 7.57 -11.79 -3.13
C SER A 31 7.71 -10.41 -2.50
N ASN A 32 8.46 -10.33 -1.39
CA ASN A 32 8.68 -9.08 -0.65
C ASN A 32 7.38 -8.29 -0.30
N PRO A 33 6.36 -8.93 0.31
CA PRO A 33 5.05 -8.30 0.53
C PRO A 33 5.06 -7.16 1.57
N GLY A 34 6.08 -7.11 2.42
CA GLY A 34 6.26 -6.07 3.43
C GLY A 34 7.32 -5.02 3.08
N PHE A 35 7.89 -5.06 1.88
CA PHE A 35 8.96 -4.15 1.43
C PHE A 35 10.27 -4.19 2.25
N GLU A 36 10.43 -5.20 3.11
CA GLU A 36 11.60 -5.38 3.99
C GLU A 36 12.84 -5.90 3.25
N GLY A 37 12.68 -6.38 2.02
CA GLY A 37 13.77 -6.85 1.18
C GLY A 37 14.70 -5.74 0.68
N GLU A 38 15.56 -6.13 -0.26
CA GLU A 38 16.38 -5.20 -1.04
C GLU A 38 15.51 -4.27 -1.90
N TRP A 39 16.13 -3.23 -2.44
CA TRP A 39 15.54 -2.34 -3.44
C TRP A 39 16.50 -2.14 -4.60
N TYR A 40 16.04 -1.51 -5.68
CA TYR A 40 16.85 -1.21 -6.85
C TYR A 40 16.55 0.19 -7.39
N ALA A 41 17.50 0.73 -8.17
CA ALA A 41 17.36 2.05 -8.76
C ALA A 41 16.27 2.05 -9.84
N GLY A 42 15.40 3.05 -9.81
CA GLY A 42 14.26 3.20 -10.70
C GLY A 42 14.63 3.22 -12.19
N SER A 43 15.83 3.69 -12.52
CA SER A 43 16.37 3.67 -13.89
C SER A 43 16.48 2.27 -14.50
N LEU A 44 16.57 1.22 -13.68
CA LEU A 44 16.54 -0.17 -14.14
C LEU A 44 15.13 -0.64 -14.54
N ALA A 45 14.08 0.07 -14.11
CA ALA A 45 12.68 -0.17 -14.47
C ALA A 45 12.08 0.92 -15.37
N GLY A 46 12.90 1.85 -15.87
CA GLY A 46 12.46 2.91 -16.80
C GLY A 46 11.89 4.17 -16.15
N THR A 47 11.92 4.30 -14.82
CA THR A 47 11.59 5.54 -14.08
C THR A 47 12.87 6.29 -13.69
N GLY A 48 12.72 7.50 -13.12
CA GLY A 48 13.79 8.43 -12.78
C GLY A 48 14.92 7.85 -11.93
N VAL A 49 16.10 8.46 -12.05
CA VAL A 49 17.33 8.03 -11.35
C VAL A 49 17.30 8.26 -9.84
N SER A 50 16.43 9.15 -9.37
CA SER A 50 16.17 9.40 -7.94
C SER A 50 15.13 8.45 -7.34
N SER A 51 14.45 7.65 -8.18
CA SER A 51 13.47 6.68 -7.75
C SER A 51 14.13 5.39 -7.24
N TYR A 52 13.55 4.76 -6.24
CA TYR A 52 13.93 3.46 -5.70
C TYR A 52 12.70 2.58 -5.50
N ILE A 53 12.78 1.35 -6.00
CA ILE A 53 11.68 0.40 -6.00
C ILE A 53 12.05 -0.81 -5.15
N ALA A 54 11.12 -1.25 -4.30
CA ALA A 54 11.25 -2.49 -3.55
C ALA A 54 11.47 -3.66 -4.54
N ARG A 55 12.42 -4.54 -4.22
CA ARG A 55 12.70 -5.70 -5.08
C ARG A 55 11.44 -6.55 -5.26
N ASP A 56 11.32 -7.13 -6.46
CA ASP A 56 10.20 -7.94 -6.94
C ASP A 56 8.91 -7.17 -7.24
N TRP A 57 8.91 -5.85 -7.06
CA TRP A 57 7.85 -4.95 -7.52
C TRP A 57 8.30 -4.16 -8.75
N LEU A 58 7.34 -3.85 -9.62
CA LEU A 58 7.53 -3.03 -10.82
C LEU A 58 6.74 -1.72 -10.67
N PRO A 59 7.34 -0.56 -10.96
CA PRO A 59 6.65 0.72 -10.93
C PRO A 59 5.74 0.89 -12.13
N TRP A 60 4.71 1.73 -12.00
CA TRP A 60 3.85 2.15 -13.09
C TRP A 60 3.31 3.56 -12.85
N ALA A 61 3.29 4.39 -13.89
CA ALA A 61 2.66 5.71 -13.85
C ALA A 61 2.07 6.08 -15.21
N VAL A 62 1.07 6.96 -15.20
CA VAL A 62 0.67 7.73 -16.38
C VAL A 62 1.62 8.91 -16.53
N LEU A 63 2.16 9.12 -17.73
CA LEU A 63 3.17 10.14 -17.99
C LEU A 63 2.57 11.31 -18.78
N GLY A 64 2.33 12.42 -18.07
CA GLY A 64 1.72 13.62 -18.60
C GLY A 64 0.21 13.50 -18.78
N ASP A 65 -0.42 14.65 -19.04
CA ASP A 65 -1.83 14.75 -19.37
C ASP A 65 -1.96 15.48 -20.72
N PRO A 66 -2.46 14.81 -21.78
CA PRO A 66 -2.55 15.42 -23.11
C PRO A 66 -3.57 16.57 -23.16
N ASP A 67 -4.48 16.65 -22.19
CA ASP A 67 -5.54 17.67 -22.12
C ASP A 67 -5.13 18.86 -21.24
N GLN A 68 -3.92 18.88 -20.67
CA GLN A 68 -3.40 19.95 -19.82
C GLN A 68 -2.15 20.59 -20.43
N GLU A 69 -2.18 21.92 -20.59
CA GLU A 69 -1.04 22.68 -21.11
C GLU A 69 0.01 22.97 -20.02
N GLU A 70 -0.40 23.05 -18.76
CA GLU A 70 0.47 23.36 -17.63
C GLU A 70 1.30 22.14 -17.19
N PRO A 71 2.62 22.30 -16.96
CA PRO A 71 3.44 21.24 -16.42
C PRO A 71 3.03 20.92 -14.99
N GLY A 72 2.80 19.65 -14.68
CA GLY A 72 2.50 19.19 -13.31
C GLY A 72 1.31 18.25 -13.19
N TYR A 73 0.50 18.09 -14.24
CA TYR A 73 -0.55 17.08 -14.29
C TYR A 73 0.00 15.72 -14.74
N ASN A 74 -0.31 14.66 -14.00
CA ASN A 74 0.26 13.32 -14.19
C ASN A 74 1.79 13.38 -14.35
N HIS A 75 2.43 14.16 -13.48
CA HIS A 75 3.88 14.19 -13.42
C HIS A 75 4.40 12.84 -12.94
N GLU A 76 5.55 12.42 -13.45
CA GLU A 76 6.21 11.22 -12.96
C GLU A 76 6.52 11.38 -11.46
N PRO A 77 6.02 10.48 -10.59
CA PRO A 77 6.37 10.55 -9.18
C PRO A 77 7.76 10.00 -8.92
N GLU A 78 8.40 10.50 -7.88
CA GLU A 78 9.58 9.88 -7.30
C GLU A 78 9.15 8.72 -6.40
N TYR A 79 9.63 7.52 -6.70
CA TYR A 79 9.38 6.35 -5.88
C TYR A 79 10.44 6.29 -4.77
N LYS A 80 10.01 6.11 -3.52
CA LYS A 80 10.90 6.14 -2.36
C LYS A 80 10.76 4.90 -1.51
N ILE A 81 11.87 4.49 -0.90
CA ILE A 81 11.87 3.58 0.24
C ILE A 81 11.98 4.42 1.50
N LEU A 82 10.90 4.46 2.28
CA LEU A 82 10.93 5.03 3.62
C LEU A 82 11.60 4.03 4.56
N GLN A 83 12.39 4.53 5.51
CA GLN A 83 13.04 3.73 6.54
C GLN A 83 12.68 4.31 7.91
N ARG A 84 12.00 3.52 8.73
CA ARG A 84 11.46 3.93 10.02
C ARG A 84 12.54 4.44 10.97
N SER A 85 13.71 3.79 11.00
CA SER A 85 14.82 4.15 11.87
C SER A 85 15.57 5.42 11.44
N VAL A 86 15.42 5.85 10.19
CA VAL A 86 16.10 7.02 9.63
C VAL A 86 15.23 8.28 9.73
N LEU A 87 13.91 8.12 9.61
CA LEU A 87 12.95 9.21 9.65
C LEU A 87 12.56 9.56 11.08
N GLN A 88 12.55 10.85 11.43
CA GLN A 88 12.08 11.33 12.74
C GLN A 88 10.62 10.92 13.00
N ASP A 89 9.80 10.94 11.96
CA ASP A 89 8.40 10.54 11.91
C ASP A 89 8.22 9.13 11.33
N GLY A 90 9.26 8.29 11.35
CA GLY A 90 9.22 6.95 10.77
C GLY A 90 8.20 6.02 11.43
N TRP A 91 7.87 6.23 12.71
CA TRP A 91 6.81 5.51 13.41
C TRP A 91 5.42 5.80 12.81
N TYR A 92 5.26 6.96 12.17
CA TYR A 92 4.02 7.43 11.56
C TYR A 92 3.94 7.05 10.07
N ARG A 93 5.06 7.18 9.35
CA ARG A 93 5.12 6.98 7.89
C ARG A 93 5.44 5.55 7.43
N VAL A 94 5.65 4.63 8.37
CA VAL A 94 5.83 3.20 8.08
C VAL A 94 4.82 2.43 8.91
N TYR A 95 3.92 1.68 8.28
CA TYR A 95 2.88 0.92 8.97
C TYR A 95 3.45 -0.21 9.84
N ALA A 96 4.24 -1.09 9.23
CA ALA A 96 4.81 -2.27 9.87
C ALA A 96 6.26 -2.47 9.43
N GLY A 97 7.04 -3.17 10.25
CA GLY A 97 8.45 -3.44 9.95
C GLY A 97 9.34 -2.20 10.01
N GLU A 98 10.34 -2.16 9.14
CA GLU A 98 11.32 -1.08 9.02
C GLU A 98 11.10 -0.24 7.75
N ARG A 99 10.44 -0.78 6.72
CA ARG A 99 10.37 -0.14 5.39
C ARG A 99 8.96 0.02 4.84
N ALA A 100 8.78 1.05 4.02
CA ALA A 100 7.57 1.22 3.21
C ALA A 100 7.93 1.76 1.82
N GLN A 101 7.22 1.31 0.79
CA GLN A 101 7.24 1.94 -0.53
C GLN A 101 6.34 3.18 -0.51
N ALA A 102 6.88 4.32 -0.93
CA ALA A 102 6.14 5.57 -1.04
C ALA A 102 6.27 6.18 -2.44
N PHE A 103 5.34 7.06 -2.77
CA PHE A 103 5.35 7.91 -3.95
C PHE A 103 5.43 9.38 -3.50
N PHE A 104 6.18 10.20 -4.23
CA PHE A 104 6.35 11.59 -3.91
C PHE A 104 6.32 12.46 -5.16
N SER A 105 5.55 13.54 -5.11
CA SER A 105 5.50 14.58 -6.14
C SER A 105 5.44 15.93 -5.43
N MET A 106 6.19 16.91 -5.94
CA MET A 106 6.19 18.27 -5.40
C MET A 106 5.45 19.17 -6.38
N PHE A 107 4.46 19.93 -5.89
CA PHE A 107 3.63 20.86 -6.69
C PHE A 107 3.08 20.23 -7.99
N SER A 108 2.70 18.96 -7.94
CA SER A 108 2.21 18.20 -9.09
C SER A 108 1.28 17.08 -8.64
N THR A 109 0.43 16.64 -9.56
CA THR A 109 -0.41 15.45 -9.39
C THR A 109 0.23 14.25 -10.10
N HIS A 110 -0.13 13.06 -9.69
CA HIS A 110 0.29 11.82 -10.35
C HIS A 110 -0.81 10.77 -10.32
N THR A 111 -0.85 9.97 -11.37
CA THR A 111 -1.55 8.68 -11.38
C THR A 111 -0.48 7.60 -11.47
N ALA A 112 -0.28 6.85 -10.40
CA ALA A 112 0.82 5.91 -10.29
C ALA A 112 0.52 4.75 -9.34
N GLY A 113 1.38 3.74 -9.39
CA GLY A 113 1.31 2.58 -8.54
C GLY A 113 2.53 1.68 -8.72
N PHE A 114 2.41 0.48 -8.19
CA PHE A 114 3.34 -0.60 -8.45
C PHE A 114 2.57 -1.91 -8.52
N TYR A 115 3.16 -2.92 -9.15
CA TYR A 115 2.53 -4.21 -9.33
C TYR A 115 3.55 -5.35 -9.26
N GLN A 116 3.04 -6.54 -9.02
CA GLN A 116 3.79 -7.79 -9.11
C GLN A 116 2.91 -8.82 -9.81
N ARG A 117 3.50 -9.58 -10.73
CA ARG A 117 2.82 -10.74 -11.32
C ARG A 117 3.19 -11.98 -10.53
N VAL A 118 2.18 -12.69 -10.03
CA VAL A 118 2.36 -13.90 -9.21
C VAL A 118 1.78 -15.12 -9.90
N ALA A 119 2.33 -16.30 -9.60
CA ALA A 119 1.79 -17.57 -10.08
C ALA A 119 0.67 -18.03 -9.15
N VAL A 120 -0.50 -18.30 -9.72
CA VAL A 120 -1.71 -18.74 -8.99
C VAL A 120 -2.29 -19.96 -9.69
N PRO A 121 -2.69 -21.03 -8.97
CA PRO A 121 -3.40 -22.15 -9.58
C PRO A 121 -4.72 -21.72 -10.22
N GLU A 122 -5.06 -22.30 -11.37
CA GLU A 122 -6.32 -22.03 -12.05
C GLU A 122 -7.52 -22.34 -11.13
N GLY A 123 -8.48 -21.42 -11.07
CA GLY A 123 -9.67 -21.53 -10.23
C GLY A 123 -9.45 -21.27 -8.74
N ALA A 124 -8.24 -20.86 -8.32
CA ALA A 124 -8.01 -20.44 -6.94
C ALA A 124 -8.76 -19.14 -6.61
N GLU A 125 -9.33 -19.08 -5.41
CA GLU A 125 -9.83 -17.84 -4.83
C GLU A 125 -8.68 -17.10 -4.16
N ILE A 126 -8.43 -15.87 -4.59
CA ILE A 126 -7.36 -15.01 -4.09
C ILE A 126 -7.96 -13.72 -3.57
N ARG A 127 -7.34 -13.20 -2.52
CA ARG A 127 -7.63 -11.90 -1.92
C ARG A 127 -6.34 -11.12 -1.83
N PHE A 128 -6.34 -9.89 -2.32
CA PHE A 128 -5.20 -8.99 -2.16
C PHE A 128 -5.56 -7.88 -1.18
N SER A 129 -4.67 -7.60 -0.23
CA SER A 129 -4.84 -6.46 0.68
C SER A 129 -3.52 -5.79 0.99
N ILE A 130 -3.55 -4.47 1.18
CA ILE A 130 -2.39 -3.65 1.54
C ILE A 130 -2.82 -2.52 2.47
N TRP A 131 -1.89 -2.05 3.29
CA TRP A 131 -2.06 -0.84 4.09
C TRP A 131 -1.54 0.36 3.31
N VAL A 132 -2.31 1.44 3.27
CA VAL A 132 -1.96 2.69 2.60
C VAL A 132 -2.16 3.87 3.53
N GLN A 133 -1.33 4.89 3.38
CA GLN A 133 -1.48 6.19 4.02
C GLN A 133 -1.33 7.24 2.93
N ILE A 134 -2.21 8.24 2.95
CA ILE A 134 -2.21 9.33 1.97
C ILE A 134 -1.79 10.60 2.71
N TYR A 135 -0.76 11.27 2.17
CA TYR A 135 -0.34 12.59 2.61
C TYR A 135 -0.39 13.55 1.42
N THR A 136 -1.18 14.63 1.54
CA THR A 136 -1.34 15.62 0.48
C THR A 136 -1.63 17.01 1.03
N GLY A 137 -1.23 18.05 0.31
CA GLY A 137 -1.55 19.42 0.66
C GLY A 137 -0.70 20.43 -0.10
N GLN A 138 -1.14 21.68 -0.09
CA GLN A 138 -0.38 22.83 -0.58
C GLN A 138 0.28 23.64 0.55
N GLU A 139 -0.02 23.32 1.81
CA GLU A 139 0.61 23.89 3.01
C GLU A 139 1.41 22.82 3.78
N ASP A 140 2.55 23.21 4.34
CA ASP A 140 3.34 22.35 5.23
C ASP A 140 2.73 22.33 6.64
N LEU A 141 1.67 21.54 6.81
CA LEU A 141 1.02 21.33 8.10
C LEU A 141 1.73 20.22 8.89
N SER A 142 1.93 20.44 10.19
CA SER A 142 2.47 19.43 11.09
C SER A 142 1.78 19.49 12.44
N VAL A 143 1.76 18.34 13.12
CA VAL A 143 1.23 18.24 14.48
C VAL A 143 2.37 18.36 15.48
N ASP A 144 2.40 19.48 16.20
CA ASP A 144 3.42 19.83 17.20
C ASP A 144 4.88 19.70 16.68
N GLY A 145 5.09 19.88 15.37
CA GLY A 145 6.39 19.69 14.73
C GLY A 145 6.92 18.25 14.74
N ARG A 146 6.04 17.25 14.99
CA ARG A 146 6.42 15.83 15.12
C ARG A 146 6.27 15.05 13.82
N TYR A 147 5.20 15.29 13.09
CA TYR A 147 4.89 14.61 11.83
C TYR A 147 4.00 15.48 10.94
N PRO A 148 4.08 15.32 9.60
CA PRO A 148 3.27 16.06 8.67
C PRO A 148 1.83 15.54 8.64
N ILE A 149 0.88 16.40 8.28
CA ILE A 149 -0.53 16.02 8.12
C ILE A 149 -1.15 16.72 6.92
N SER A 150 -2.09 16.06 6.26
CA SER A 150 -2.69 16.56 5.03
C SER A 150 -3.49 17.85 5.25
N ASP A 151 -3.43 18.76 4.27
CA ASP A 151 -4.30 19.93 4.19
C ASP A 151 -5.66 19.52 3.60
N LEU A 152 -6.54 18.98 4.45
CA LEU A 152 -7.84 18.45 4.03
C LEU A 152 -8.97 19.50 4.03
N VAL A 153 -8.65 20.77 4.31
CA VAL A 153 -9.67 21.82 4.37
C VAL A 153 -10.01 22.25 2.94
N GLN A 154 -11.22 21.88 2.50
CA GLN A 154 -11.72 22.25 1.18
C GLN A 154 -11.92 23.77 1.06
N PRO A 155 -11.25 24.46 0.13
CA PRO A 155 -11.44 25.88 -0.09
C PRO A 155 -12.82 26.20 -0.67
N LEU A 156 -13.42 27.30 -0.22
CA LEU A 156 -14.77 27.70 -0.63
C LEU A 156 -14.82 28.42 -2.00
N SER A 157 -13.68 28.66 -2.65
CA SER A 157 -13.62 29.33 -3.95
C SER A 157 -12.46 28.82 -4.81
N GLU A 158 -12.67 28.78 -6.13
CA GLU A 158 -11.64 28.37 -7.10
C GLU A 158 -10.33 29.14 -7.01
N PRO A 159 -10.31 30.49 -6.82
CA PRO A 159 -9.06 31.22 -6.61
C PRO A 159 -8.28 30.76 -5.38
N THR A 160 -8.97 30.28 -4.34
CA THR A 160 -8.33 29.74 -3.13
C THR A 160 -7.88 28.30 -3.36
N ARG A 161 -8.65 27.50 -4.10
CA ARG A 161 -8.32 26.11 -4.47
C ARG A 161 -7.07 25.99 -5.33
N ALA A 162 -6.76 27.00 -6.13
CA ALA A 162 -5.52 27.01 -6.91
C ALA A 162 -4.25 27.05 -6.03
N VAL A 163 -4.35 27.46 -4.76
CA VAL A 163 -3.20 27.75 -3.88
C VAL A 163 -3.31 27.17 -2.46
N ARG A 164 -4.43 26.51 -2.12
CA ARG A 164 -4.71 25.87 -0.82
C ARG A 164 -5.61 24.65 -1.02
N GLY A 165 -5.61 23.71 -0.07
CA GLY A 165 -6.55 22.61 0.00
C GLY A 165 -5.97 21.24 -0.35
N PRO A 166 -6.82 20.19 -0.31
CA PRO A 166 -6.40 18.81 -0.53
C PRO A 166 -6.09 18.54 -2.00
N GLY A 167 -5.24 17.54 -2.23
CA GLY A 167 -5.00 17.02 -3.57
C GLY A 167 -6.14 16.14 -4.11
N ASP A 168 -7.14 15.83 -3.29
CA ASP A 168 -8.26 14.93 -3.61
C ASP A 168 -7.78 13.55 -4.11
N TYR A 169 -6.73 13.04 -3.47
CA TYR A 169 -6.09 11.79 -3.86
C TYR A 169 -6.99 10.59 -3.61
N ARG A 170 -6.95 9.63 -4.53
CA ARG A 170 -7.66 8.35 -4.45
C ARG A 170 -6.67 7.21 -4.55
N VAL A 171 -6.88 6.17 -3.76
CA VAL A 171 -6.07 4.94 -3.81
C VAL A 171 -7.00 3.73 -3.87
N SER A 172 -6.69 2.80 -4.78
CA SER A 172 -7.34 1.50 -4.94
C SER A 172 -6.30 0.40 -5.04
N VAL A 173 -6.70 -0.84 -4.77
CA VAL A 173 -5.92 -2.04 -5.08
C VAL A 173 -6.67 -2.90 -6.08
N GLY A 174 -5.94 -3.69 -6.88
CA GLY A 174 -6.57 -4.51 -7.91
C GLY A 174 -5.86 -5.83 -8.18
N ILE A 175 -6.60 -6.75 -8.79
CA ILE A 175 -6.10 -8.04 -9.30
C ILE A 175 -6.47 -8.12 -10.78
N ASP A 176 -5.48 -8.35 -11.64
CA ASP A 176 -5.73 -8.84 -13.00
C ASP A 176 -5.82 -10.37 -12.95
N PRO A 177 -7.01 -10.98 -13.19
CA PRO A 177 -7.19 -12.42 -13.08
C PRO A 177 -6.51 -13.21 -14.21
N PHE A 178 -6.08 -12.55 -15.28
CA PHE A 178 -5.39 -13.13 -16.43
C PHE A 178 -3.87 -12.92 -16.38
N GLY A 179 -3.37 -12.24 -15.34
CA GLY A 179 -1.95 -11.96 -15.15
C GLY A 179 -1.40 -10.92 -16.14
N GLY A 180 -2.27 -10.06 -16.68
CA GLY A 180 -1.88 -8.93 -17.51
C GLY A 180 -0.92 -7.99 -16.78
N THR A 181 0.01 -7.40 -17.53
CA THR A 181 0.93 -6.38 -17.02
C THR A 181 1.13 -5.31 -18.09
N PRO A 182 1.42 -4.05 -17.71
CA PRO A 182 1.94 -3.05 -18.64
C PRO A 182 3.15 -3.61 -19.41
N ALA A 183 3.32 -3.18 -20.67
CA ALA A 183 4.48 -3.55 -21.49
C ALA A 183 5.78 -2.90 -20.99
N GLY A 184 5.66 -1.80 -20.25
CA GLY A 184 6.76 -1.09 -19.62
C GLY A 184 6.23 0.05 -18.74
N PHE A 185 7.14 0.78 -18.11
CA PHE A 185 6.81 1.99 -17.37
C PHE A 185 6.22 3.04 -18.31
N GLY A 186 5.11 3.68 -17.91
CA GLY A 186 4.39 4.65 -18.75
C GLY A 186 3.33 4.04 -19.68
N GLU A 187 3.33 2.73 -19.88
CA GLU A 187 2.38 2.06 -20.77
C GLU A 187 1.04 1.78 -20.07
N PRO A 188 -0.08 1.70 -20.80
CA PRO A 188 -1.39 1.43 -20.20
C PRO A 188 -1.44 0.15 -19.34
N ILE A 189 -2.14 0.23 -18.22
CA ILE A 189 -2.49 -0.95 -17.42
C ILE A 189 -3.52 -1.83 -18.13
N PRO A 190 -3.55 -3.14 -17.84
CA PRO A 190 -4.60 -4.03 -18.33
C PRO A 190 -6.01 -3.56 -17.99
N LEU A 191 -6.96 -3.87 -18.88
CA LEU A 191 -8.36 -3.46 -18.74
C LEU A 191 -9.18 -4.40 -17.83
N ASP A 192 -8.71 -5.62 -17.61
CA ASP A 192 -9.42 -6.67 -16.88
C ASP A 192 -9.14 -6.66 -15.37
N ILE A 193 -8.46 -5.62 -14.87
CA ILE A 193 -8.19 -5.49 -13.43
C ILE A 193 -9.51 -5.29 -12.68
N VAL A 194 -9.75 -6.18 -11.71
CA VAL A 194 -10.81 -6.02 -10.72
C VAL A 194 -10.26 -5.15 -9.60
N TRP A 195 -10.88 -3.99 -9.37
CA TRP A 195 -10.44 -3.00 -8.38
C TRP A 195 -11.30 -3.05 -7.12
N SER A 196 -10.69 -2.71 -5.98
CA SER A 196 -11.41 -2.31 -4.78
C SER A 196 -12.13 -0.98 -5.00
N ASP A 197 -13.12 -0.69 -4.16
CA ASP A 197 -13.57 0.70 -4.00
C ASP A 197 -12.38 1.60 -3.63
N PRO A 198 -12.31 2.83 -4.17
CA PRO A 198 -11.25 3.76 -3.82
C PRO A 198 -11.46 4.31 -2.41
N VAL A 199 -10.37 4.61 -1.72
CA VAL A 199 -10.37 5.47 -0.54
C VAL A 199 -9.78 6.82 -0.89
N LEU A 200 -10.44 7.89 -0.45
CA LEU A 200 -10.00 9.26 -0.59
C LEU A 200 -9.15 9.71 0.61
N ASP A 201 -8.22 10.61 0.37
CA ASP A 201 -7.45 11.34 1.39
C ASP A 201 -8.31 11.91 2.53
N VAL A 202 -9.46 12.50 2.21
CA VAL A 202 -10.38 13.07 3.21
C VAL A 202 -11.00 12.02 4.13
N GLU A 203 -11.06 10.77 3.70
CA GLU A 203 -11.65 9.65 4.46
C GLU A 203 -10.65 8.99 5.41
N THR A 204 -9.35 9.27 5.27
CA THR A 204 -8.29 8.68 6.11
C THR A 204 -7.94 9.54 7.32
N ARG A 205 -8.58 10.69 7.52
CA ARG A 205 -8.34 11.53 8.69
C ARG A 205 -8.87 10.87 9.97
N GLY A 206 -7.99 10.70 10.94
CA GLY A 206 -8.34 10.24 12.28
C GLY A 206 -7.70 11.02 13.41
N GLN A 207 -7.61 10.38 14.58
CA GLN A 207 -7.00 10.95 15.78
C GLN A 207 -6.11 9.92 16.49
N ASP A 208 -4.95 10.38 16.97
CA ASP A 208 -4.07 9.57 17.82
C ASP A 208 -4.64 9.42 19.24
N SER A 209 -3.95 8.64 20.09
CA SER A 209 -4.36 8.42 21.49
C SER A 209 -4.41 9.68 22.36
N ALA A 210 -3.77 10.77 21.92
CA ALA A 210 -3.79 12.07 22.58
C ALA A 210 -4.87 13.00 22.00
N GLY A 211 -5.68 12.52 21.05
CA GLY A 211 -6.72 13.29 20.37
C GLY A 211 -6.18 14.22 19.27
N GLN A 212 -4.91 14.07 18.89
CA GLN A 212 -4.30 14.88 17.84
C GLN A 212 -4.58 14.29 16.47
N ALA A 213 -4.75 15.15 15.47
CA ALA A 213 -5.06 14.70 14.12
C ALA A 213 -3.94 13.82 13.54
N ILE A 214 -4.30 12.84 12.73
CA ILE A 214 -3.37 11.94 12.04
C ILE A 214 -3.96 11.56 10.69
N ASP A 215 -3.14 11.39 9.66
CA ASP A 215 -3.58 10.69 8.45
C ASP A 215 -3.40 9.19 8.70
N GLU A 216 -4.50 8.47 8.88
CA GLU A 216 -4.50 7.08 9.30
C GLU A 216 -4.04 6.15 8.17
N TRP A 217 -3.44 5.04 8.59
CA TRP A 217 -3.26 3.89 7.72
C TRP A 217 -4.59 3.17 7.56
N VAL A 218 -5.02 2.99 6.33
CA VAL A 218 -6.24 2.26 5.97
C VAL A 218 -5.88 1.00 5.21
N ARG A 219 -6.63 -0.08 5.44
CA ARG A 219 -6.46 -1.33 4.73
C ARG A 219 -7.39 -1.36 3.53
N LEU A 220 -6.82 -1.51 2.34
CA LEU A 220 -7.56 -1.79 1.11
C LEU A 220 -7.56 -3.30 0.85
N GLU A 221 -8.63 -3.78 0.21
CA GLU A 221 -8.79 -5.20 -0.11
C GLU A 221 -9.65 -5.40 -1.37
N VAL A 222 -9.31 -6.41 -2.16
CA VAL A 222 -10.07 -6.90 -3.32
C VAL A 222 -10.04 -8.42 -3.38
#